data_AF-A0A9R0R848-F1
#
_entry.id   AF-A0A9R0R848-F1
#
_cell.length_a   1.000
_cell.length_b   1.000
_cell.length_c   1.000
_cell.angle_alpha   90.00
_cell.angle_beta   90.00
_cell.angle_gamma   90.00
#
_symmetry.space_group_name_H-M   'P 1'
#
loop_
_entity.id
_entity.type
_entity.pdbx_description
1 polymer ?
#
loop_
_entity_poly.entity_id
_entity_poly.type
_entity_poly.pdbx_seq_one_letter_code
_entity_poly.pdbx_strand_id
1 'polypeptide(L)'
;MSLGWLDMDLILPFKIGDFAEAKCFDEGFKGAWFRSKIKDMRVTESGHLEYYLEYIDYTEEANEWIGVFQKNPFNQACLEGKSNGSTEIMLRPSFPRWYRGQQAPKHFPKSEVIARVHDTWKVGDWVDWHNKDCYWTGQIIELTSKNVVEVKFLDHPMGEGQQCLAKKKDLRPALDWSIIKGWTVPLSAAKGKSWQAAHLVHPKSDVEERSSTDEDEALGSSSTVKTHSSDRNIVSKLRNQRMATHESSDPSRRRTRSSCGPLISPSEPATVEPNGSGSRRYPFRVRRNAAEQQR
;
A
#
# COMPACT_ATOMS: atom_id res chain seq x y z
N MET A 1 -6.29 -40.96 -22.81
CA MET A 1 -5.95 -39.58 -23.21
C MET A 1 -5.43 -38.88 -21.98
N SER A 2 -4.17 -38.47 -22.03
CA SER A 2 -3.44 -37.90 -20.90
C SER A 2 -3.96 -36.50 -20.61
N LEU A 3 -4.51 -36.25 -19.41
CA LEU A 3 -4.62 -34.89 -18.85
C LEU A 3 -3.22 -34.45 -18.39
N GLY A 4 -2.30 -34.34 -19.35
CA GLY A 4 -1.15 -33.49 -19.17
C GLY A 4 -1.63 -32.10 -19.54
N TRP A 5 -1.79 -31.21 -18.54
CA TRP A 5 -1.76 -29.74 -18.61
C TRP A 5 -2.45 -29.16 -17.35
N LEU A 6 -1.93 -29.44 -16.15
CA LEU A 6 -2.11 -28.61 -14.96
C LEU A 6 -0.96 -28.93 -13.99
N ASP A 7 0.28 -28.74 -14.45
CA ASP A 7 1.41 -28.52 -13.52
C ASP A 7 1.77 -27.03 -13.60
N MET A 8 0.74 -26.19 -13.44
CA MET A 8 0.94 -24.89 -12.84
C MET A 8 0.71 -25.16 -11.37
N ASP A 9 1.78 -25.26 -10.59
CA ASP A 9 1.69 -25.11 -9.14
C ASP A 9 0.95 -23.80 -8.90
N LEU A 10 -0.37 -23.87 -8.72
CA LEU A 10 -1.19 -22.71 -8.44
C LEU A 10 -0.73 -22.26 -7.06
N ILE A 11 0.13 -21.24 -7.04
CA ILE A 11 0.58 -20.63 -5.80
C ILE A 11 -0.64 -19.93 -5.21
N LEU A 12 -1.38 -20.68 -4.40
CA LEU A 12 -2.49 -20.16 -3.63
C LEU A 12 -1.91 -19.22 -2.57
N PRO A 13 -2.23 -17.92 -2.59
CA PRO A 13 -1.66 -16.96 -1.66
C PRO A 13 -2.06 -17.23 -0.21
N PHE A 14 -3.09 -18.06 0.02
CA PHE A 14 -3.62 -18.39 1.34
C PHE A 14 -4.06 -19.85 1.45
N LYS A 15 -4.10 -20.35 2.69
CA LYS A 15 -4.58 -21.68 3.11
C LYS A 15 -5.80 -21.57 4.02
N ILE A 16 -6.58 -22.65 4.11
CA ILE A 16 -7.67 -22.74 5.10
C ILE A 16 -7.06 -22.63 6.50
N GLY A 17 -7.66 -21.79 7.33
CA GLY A 17 -7.20 -21.49 8.68
C GLY A 17 -6.31 -20.26 8.80
N ASP A 18 -5.78 -19.74 7.67
CA ASP A 18 -4.98 -18.52 7.68
C ASP A 18 -5.81 -17.30 8.10
N PHE A 19 -5.14 -16.35 8.75
CA PHE A 19 -5.68 -15.03 9.03
C PHE A 19 -5.35 -14.08 7.88
N ALA A 20 -6.32 -13.27 7.47
CA ALA A 20 -6.23 -12.33 6.36
C ALA A 20 -6.87 -10.99 6.70
N GLU A 21 -6.69 -10.01 5.84
CA GLU A 21 -7.45 -8.77 5.84
C GLU A 21 -8.24 -8.63 4.54
N ALA A 22 -9.55 -8.43 4.65
CA ALA A 22 -10.47 -8.31 3.52
C ALA A 22 -10.89 -6.85 3.33
N LYS A 23 -11.06 -6.42 2.09
CA LYS A 23 -11.57 -5.10 1.69
C LYS A 23 -12.97 -5.27 1.12
N CYS A 24 -13.81 -4.25 1.22
CA CYS A 24 -15.11 -4.21 0.55
C CYS A 24 -15.32 -2.88 -0.19
N PHE A 25 -16.38 -2.83 -0.98
CA PHE A 25 -16.81 -1.61 -1.68
C PHE A 25 -18.06 -0.98 -1.05
N ASP A 26 -18.42 -1.39 0.16
CA ASP A 26 -19.64 -0.95 0.78
C ASP A 26 -19.59 0.48 1.25
N GLU A 27 -20.65 1.21 0.96
CA GLU A 27 -20.80 2.59 1.38
C GLU A 27 -20.75 2.70 2.90
N GLY A 28 -19.86 3.56 3.37
CA GLY A 28 -19.49 3.71 4.77
C GLY A 28 -18.30 2.86 5.20
N PHE A 29 -17.74 2.05 4.31
CA PHE A 29 -16.59 1.15 4.50
C PHE A 29 -15.68 1.03 3.27
N LYS A 30 -15.85 1.85 2.22
CA LYS A 30 -15.05 1.76 1.00
C LYS A 30 -13.57 1.91 1.34
N GLY A 31 -12.77 0.93 0.93
CA GLY A 31 -11.33 0.94 1.13
C GLY A 31 -10.86 0.54 2.53
N ALA A 32 -11.77 0.20 3.45
CA ALA A 32 -11.41 -0.31 4.78
C ALA A 32 -11.00 -1.79 4.73
N TRP A 33 -10.06 -2.16 5.59
CA TRP A 33 -9.57 -3.53 5.75
C TRP A 33 -10.08 -4.17 7.06
N PHE A 34 -10.69 -5.33 6.94
CA PHE A 34 -11.32 -6.10 8.01
C PHE A 34 -10.54 -7.35 8.31
N ARG A 35 -10.21 -7.58 9.58
CA ARG A 35 -9.52 -8.80 9.98
C ARG A 35 -10.45 -9.99 9.84
N SER A 36 -9.96 -11.03 9.19
CA SER A 36 -10.77 -12.17 8.77
C SER A 36 -9.98 -13.48 8.95
N LYS A 37 -10.70 -14.59 9.05
CA LYS A 37 -10.15 -15.94 9.03
C LYS A 37 -10.69 -16.70 7.82
N ILE A 38 -9.80 -17.37 7.10
CA ILE A 38 -10.18 -18.19 5.94
C ILE A 38 -10.73 -19.52 6.44
N LYS A 39 -11.97 -19.82 6.04
CA LYS A 39 -12.70 -21.04 6.40
C LYS A 39 -12.73 -22.06 5.27
N ASP A 40 -12.75 -21.59 4.03
CA ASP A 40 -12.78 -22.43 2.84
C ASP A 40 -12.20 -21.66 1.64
N MET A 41 -11.96 -22.36 0.53
CA MET A 41 -11.49 -21.78 -0.72
C MET A 41 -12.02 -22.53 -1.93
N ARG A 42 -12.20 -21.84 -3.05
CA ARG A 42 -12.61 -22.45 -4.32
C ARG A 42 -12.07 -21.70 -5.52
N VAL A 43 -12.03 -22.41 -6.64
CA VAL A 43 -11.90 -21.79 -7.96
C VAL A 43 -13.28 -21.87 -8.62
N THR A 44 -13.81 -20.71 -9.02
CA THR A 44 -15.09 -20.62 -9.73
C THR A 44 -14.98 -21.22 -11.14
N GLU A 45 -16.13 -21.50 -11.77
CA GLU A 45 -16.17 -22.01 -13.15
C GLU A 45 -15.46 -21.07 -14.16
N SER A 46 -15.45 -19.77 -13.87
CA SER A 46 -14.75 -18.75 -14.67
C SER A 46 -13.26 -18.61 -14.32
N GLY A 47 -12.72 -19.48 -13.45
CA GLY A 47 -11.31 -19.51 -13.08
C GLY A 47 -10.88 -18.47 -12.04
N HIS A 48 -11.82 -17.78 -11.37
CA HIS A 48 -11.49 -16.84 -10.30
C HIS A 48 -11.33 -17.56 -8.96
N LEU A 49 -10.27 -17.21 -8.24
CA LEU A 49 -9.98 -17.69 -6.90
C LEU A 49 -10.80 -16.91 -5.86
N GLU A 50 -11.62 -17.63 -5.10
CA GLU A 50 -12.45 -17.10 -4.02
C GLU A 50 -12.16 -17.80 -2.69
N TYR A 51 -12.30 -17.05 -1.60
CA TYR A 51 -12.12 -17.54 -0.24
C TYR A 51 -13.38 -17.27 0.58
N TYR A 52 -13.76 -18.24 1.42
CA TYR A 52 -14.85 -18.10 2.36
C TYR A 52 -14.31 -17.56 3.67
N LEU A 53 -14.78 -16.39 4.08
CA LEU A 53 -14.23 -15.63 5.20
C LEU A 53 -15.19 -15.55 6.37
N GLU A 54 -14.64 -15.66 7.57
CA GLU A 54 -15.27 -15.25 8.83
C GLU A 54 -14.61 -13.94 9.30
N TYR A 55 -15.40 -12.92 9.60
CA TYR A 55 -14.90 -11.65 10.13
C TYR A 55 -14.63 -11.75 11.64
N ILE A 56 -13.44 -11.38 12.07
CA ILE A 56 -13.00 -11.55 13.47
C ILE A 56 -13.67 -10.55 14.40
N ASP A 57 -13.78 -9.30 13.94
CA ASP A 57 -14.26 -8.16 14.73
C ASP A 57 -15.75 -7.85 14.53
N TYR A 58 -16.39 -8.58 13.63
CA TYR A 58 -17.78 -8.41 13.21
C TYR A 58 -18.46 -9.79 13.22
N THR A 59 -18.57 -10.38 14.41
CA THR A 59 -19.05 -11.76 14.61
C THR A 59 -20.53 -11.96 14.27
N GLU A 60 -21.28 -10.86 14.21
CA GLU A 60 -22.68 -10.80 13.80
C GLU A 60 -22.85 -10.87 12.27
N GLU A 61 -21.79 -10.58 11.52
CA GLU A 61 -21.83 -10.60 10.06
C GLU A 61 -21.70 -12.03 9.54
N ALA A 62 -22.49 -12.34 8.51
CA ALA A 62 -22.45 -13.65 7.89
C ALA A 62 -21.11 -13.86 7.16
N ASN A 63 -20.61 -15.09 7.21
CA ASN A 63 -19.45 -15.46 6.42
C ASN A 63 -19.73 -15.27 4.92
N GLU A 64 -18.73 -14.80 4.18
CA GLU A 64 -18.88 -14.41 2.77
C GLU A 64 -17.79 -15.04 1.88
N TRP A 65 -18.16 -15.36 0.64
CA TRP A 65 -17.21 -15.69 -0.42
C TRP A 65 -16.69 -14.41 -1.07
N ILE A 66 -15.39 -14.17 -0.99
CA ILE A 66 -14.74 -13.01 -1.60
C ILE A 66 -13.70 -13.47 -2.64
N GLY A 67 -13.73 -12.85 -3.83
CA GLY A 67 -12.65 -13.00 -4.80
C GLY A 67 -11.42 -12.20 -4.40
N VAL A 68 -10.21 -12.74 -4.59
CA VAL A 68 -8.94 -12.03 -4.27
C VAL A 68 -8.81 -10.73 -5.07
N PHE A 69 -9.27 -10.75 -6.32
CA PHE A 69 -9.29 -9.61 -7.22
C PHE A 69 -10.72 -9.33 -7.66
N GLN A 70 -11.16 -8.07 -7.55
CA GLN A 70 -12.48 -7.66 -8.00
C GLN A 70 -12.40 -6.36 -8.79
N LYS A 71 -13.23 -6.22 -9.82
CA LYS A 71 -13.41 -4.94 -10.49
C LYS A 71 -14.15 -4.00 -9.55
N ASN A 72 -13.68 -2.76 -9.39
CA ASN A 72 -14.46 -1.78 -8.64
C ASN A 72 -15.74 -1.44 -9.43
N PRO A 73 -16.94 -1.72 -8.88
CA PRO A 73 -18.20 -1.51 -9.59
C PRO A 73 -18.51 -0.03 -9.85
N PHE A 74 -17.90 0.88 -9.11
CA PHE A 74 -18.01 2.33 -9.23
C PHE A 74 -16.93 2.95 -10.12
N ASN A 75 -16.01 2.14 -10.67
CA ASN A 75 -15.06 2.65 -11.66
C ASN A 75 -15.81 3.00 -12.95
N GLN A 76 -15.60 4.20 -13.47
CA GLN A 76 -16.20 4.71 -14.69
C GLN A 76 -16.05 3.76 -15.89
N ALA A 77 -14.90 3.07 -16.01
CA ALA A 77 -14.70 2.08 -17.07
C ALA A 77 -15.66 0.88 -16.94
N CYS A 78 -15.99 0.45 -15.71
CA CYS A 78 -16.98 -0.60 -15.47
C CYS A 78 -18.40 -0.11 -15.73
N LEU A 79 -18.72 1.13 -15.35
CA LEU A 79 -20.02 1.76 -15.61
C LEU A 79 -20.28 1.92 -17.12
N GLU A 80 -19.23 2.18 -17.91
CA GLU A 80 -19.28 2.32 -19.36
C GLU A 80 -19.16 0.99 -20.12
N GLY A 81 -19.19 -0.15 -19.41
CA GLY A 81 -19.11 -1.49 -20.02
C GLY A 81 -17.77 -1.82 -20.66
N LYS A 82 -16.71 -1.06 -20.36
CA LYS A 82 -15.36 -1.30 -20.90
C LYS A 82 -14.68 -2.41 -20.11
N SER A 83 -14.21 -3.43 -20.81
CA SER A 83 -13.67 -4.66 -20.22
C SER A 83 -12.32 -4.51 -19.51
N ASN A 84 -11.64 -3.37 -19.69
CA ASN A 84 -10.28 -3.08 -19.25
C ASN A 84 -10.16 -2.38 -17.88
N GLY A 85 -11.22 -2.39 -17.07
CA GLY A 85 -11.17 -1.85 -15.71
C GLY A 85 -10.10 -2.55 -14.86
N SER A 86 -9.28 -1.75 -14.16
CA SER A 86 -8.29 -2.26 -13.20
C SER A 86 -9.00 -3.06 -12.10
N THR A 87 -8.47 -4.25 -11.79
CA THR A 87 -8.93 -5.05 -10.65
C THR A 87 -8.25 -4.57 -9.38
N GLU A 88 -9.05 -4.48 -8.32
CA GLU A 88 -8.62 -4.19 -6.97
C GLU A 88 -8.28 -5.48 -6.22
N ILE A 89 -7.25 -5.42 -5.39
CA ILE A 89 -6.99 -6.47 -4.41
C ILE A 89 -7.98 -6.31 -3.27
N MET A 90 -8.73 -7.39 -3.02
CA MET A 90 -9.77 -7.45 -1.99
C MET A 90 -9.39 -8.32 -0.80
N LEU A 91 -8.35 -9.14 -0.94
CA LEU A 91 -7.85 -9.99 0.13
C LEU A 91 -6.33 -9.90 0.17
N ARG A 92 -5.78 -9.60 1.34
CA ARG A 92 -4.34 -9.62 1.61
C ARG A 92 -4.05 -10.44 2.88
N PRO A 93 -2.81 -10.91 3.09
CA PRO A 93 -2.44 -11.60 4.33
C PRO A 93 -2.70 -10.72 5.55
N SER A 94 -2.67 -11.33 6.73
CA SER A 94 -2.60 -10.55 7.95
C SER A 94 -1.46 -9.55 7.89
N PHE A 95 -1.73 -8.33 8.35
CA PHE A 95 -0.73 -7.29 8.38
C PHE A 95 0.48 -7.77 9.20
N PRO A 96 1.71 -7.60 8.70
CA PRO A 96 2.91 -8.08 9.37
C PRO A 96 3.04 -7.42 10.73
N ARG A 97 3.63 -8.14 11.69
CA ARG A 97 4.01 -7.49 12.95
C ARG A 97 4.87 -6.25 12.67
N TRP A 98 4.71 -5.24 13.50
CA TRP A 98 5.44 -4.00 13.31
C TRP A 98 5.94 -3.42 14.64
N TYR A 99 7.00 -2.63 14.55
CA TYR A 99 7.53 -1.88 15.69
C TYR A 99 7.97 -0.50 15.24
N ARG A 100 8.09 0.40 16.22
CA ARG A 100 8.60 1.75 16.02
C ARG A 100 10.03 1.84 16.53
N GLY A 101 10.88 2.51 15.75
CA GLY A 101 12.26 2.82 16.13
C GLY A 101 13.29 1.84 15.62
N GLN A 102 14.53 2.03 16.06
CA GLN A 102 15.69 1.34 15.50
C GLN A 102 15.91 -0.08 16.03
N GLN A 103 15.46 -0.36 17.26
CA GLN A 103 15.68 -1.64 17.91
C GLN A 103 14.49 -2.56 17.74
N ALA A 104 14.70 -3.70 17.07
CA ALA A 104 13.71 -4.76 16.98
C ALA A 104 13.48 -5.40 18.36
N PRO A 105 12.23 -5.58 18.79
CA PRO A 105 11.89 -6.45 19.91
C PRO A 105 12.60 -7.82 19.86
N LYS A 106 13.07 -8.30 21.03
CA LYS A 106 13.84 -9.55 21.18
C LYS A 106 13.07 -10.82 20.75
N HIS A 107 11.75 -10.76 20.63
CA HIS A 107 10.87 -11.93 20.48
C HIS A 107 10.14 -11.99 19.13
N PHE A 108 10.74 -11.49 18.05
CA PHE A 108 10.12 -11.66 16.74
C PHE A 108 10.35 -13.08 16.17
N PRO A 109 9.32 -13.67 15.53
CA PRO A 109 9.48 -14.91 14.79
C PRO A 109 10.52 -14.73 13.68
N LYS A 110 11.44 -15.69 13.52
CA LYS A 110 12.51 -15.64 12.51
C LYS A 110 12.02 -15.84 11.06
N SER A 111 10.75 -16.15 10.85
CA SER A 111 10.21 -16.52 9.53
C SER A 111 9.16 -15.53 8.99
N GLU A 112 8.86 -14.45 9.71
CA GLU A 112 7.81 -13.50 9.33
C GLU A 112 8.42 -12.17 8.89
N VAL A 113 7.89 -11.57 7.82
CA VAL A 113 8.22 -10.19 7.44
C VAL A 113 7.76 -9.25 8.54
N ILE A 114 8.61 -8.30 8.95
CA ILE A 114 8.30 -7.33 10.00
C ILE A 114 8.38 -5.92 9.44
N ALA A 115 7.41 -5.07 9.74
CA ALA A 115 7.47 -3.66 9.36
C ALA A 115 8.11 -2.82 10.48
N ARG A 116 9.19 -2.11 10.15
CA ARG A 116 9.84 -1.13 11.03
C ARG A 116 9.41 0.28 10.64
N VAL A 117 8.73 0.97 11.53
CA VAL A 117 8.25 2.35 11.34
C VAL A 117 9.28 3.35 11.85
N HIS A 118 9.44 4.46 11.14
CA HIS A 118 10.23 5.59 11.64
C HIS A 118 9.65 6.15 12.95
N ASP A 119 10.53 6.73 13.78
CA ASP A 119 10.16 7.18 15.13
C ASP A 119 9.09 8.29 15.17
N THR A 120 8.96 9.04 14.07
CA THR A 120 8.06 10.19 13.99
C THR A 120 7.20 10.12 12.73
N TRP A 121 5.88 10.19 12.94
CA TRP A 121 4.91 10.42 11.87
C TRP A 121 5.09 11.82 11.26
N LYS A 122 4.93 11.91 9.95
CA LYS A 122 5.10 13.14 9.15
C LYS A 122 3.88 13.37 8.25
N VAL A 123 3.65 14.63 7.90
CA VAL A 123 2.72 14.98 6.82
C VAL A 123 3.20 14.31 5.53
N GLY A 124 2.30 13.64 4.85
CA GLY A 124 2.55 12.86 3.64
C GLY A 124 2.71 11.36 3.88
N ASP A 125 2.86 10.90 5.13
CA ASP A 125 2.92 9.48 5.46
C ASP A 125 1.61 8.77 5.14
N TRP A 126 1.71 7.63 4.46
CA TRP A 126 0.58 6.70 4.31
C TRP A 126 0.44 5.82 5.54
N VAL A 127 -0.77 5.76 6.08
CA VAL A 127 -1.11 5.04 7.31
C VAL A 127 -2.41 4.26 7.16
N ASP A 128 -2.49 3.16 7.89
CA ASP A 128 -3.75 2.47 8.18
C ASP A 128 -4.20 2.93 9.58
N TRP A 129 -5.35 3.59 9.67
CA TRP A 129 -5.94 4.02 10.93
C TRP A 129 -6.94 2.98 11.44
N HIS A 130 -6.66 2.42 12.62
CA HIS A 130 -7.58 1.54 13.32
C HIS A 130 -8.73 2.34 13.95
N ASN A 131 -9.94 2.16 13.42
CA ASN A 131 -11.13 2.82 13.92
C ASN A 131 -12.36 1.95 13.66
N LYS A 132 -13.26 1.86 14.65
CA LYS A 132 -14.46 1.00 14.59
C LYS A 132 -14.12 -0.44 14.18
N ASP A 133 -13.07 -0.99 14.75
CA ASP A 133 -12.62 -2.38 14.55
C ASP A 133 -12.27 -2.75 13.10
N CYS A 134 -11.94 -1.77 12.26
CA CYS A 134 -11.34 -1.97 10.94
C CYS A 134 -10.21 -0.96 10.68
N TYR A 135 -9.46 -1.15 9.60
CA TYR A 135 -8.31 -0.32 9.25
C TYR A 135 -8.57 0.51 8.00
N TRP A 136 -8.45 1.82 8.13
CA TRP A 136 -8.70 2.78 7.06
C TRP A 136 -7.39 3.30 6.50
N THR A 137 -7.13 3.04 5.22
CA THR A 137 -5.93 3.56 4.55
C THR A 137 -6.11 5.03 4.18
N GLY A 138 -5.14 5.86 4.55
CA GLY A 138 -5.15 7.29 4.25
C GLY A 138 -3.78 7.94 4.40
N GLN A 139 -3.72 9.23 4.10
CA GLN A 139 -2.51 10.03 4.20
C GLN A 139 -2.61 11.03 5.35
N ILE A 140 -1.55 11.16 6.16
CA ILE A 140 -1.47 12.23 7.16
C ILE A 140 -1.34 13.57 6.43
N ILE A 141 -2.32 14.45 6.61
CA ILE A 141 -2.33 15.79 6.00
C ILE A 141 -1.88 16.89 6.98
N GLU A 142 -2.08 16.67 8.28
CA GLU A 142 -1.69 17.63 9.31
C GLU A 142 -1.24 16.95 10.62
N LEU A 143 -0.27 17.57 11.31
CA LEU A 143 0.16 17.17 12.66
C LEU A 143 -0.44 18.12 13.70
N THR A 144 -1.71 17.93 14.03
CA THR A 144 -2.48 18.86 14.89
C THR A 144 -1.91 19.00 16.30
N SER A 145 -1.38 17.92 16.88
CA SER A 145 -0.75 17.98 18.22
C SER A 145 0.30 16.88 18.44
N LYS A 146 0.83 16.80 19.68
CA LYS A 146 1.79 15.76 20.08
C LYS A 146 1.26 14.35 19.80
N ASN A 147 -0.03 14.10 20.04
CA ASN A 147 -0.63 12.76 19.98
C ASN A 147 -1.74 12.59 18.93
N VAL A 148 -2.15 13.67 18.26
CA VAL A 148 -3.23 13.68 17.28
C VAL A 148 -2.71 14.16 15.94
N VAL A 149 -3.19 13.55 14.87
CA VAL A 149 -2.95 13.96 13.48
C VAL A 149 -4.28 13.98 12.73
N GLU A 150 -4.30 14.65 11.60
CA GLU A 150 -5.40 14.59 10.65
C GLU A 150 -5.02 13.67 9.49
N VAL A 151 -5.91 12.72 9.19
CA VAL A 151 -5.73 11.73 8.12
C VAL A 151 -6.82 11.93 7.08
N LYS A 152 -6.43 12.06 5.81
CA LYS A 152 -7.34 12.05 4.67
C LYS A 152 -7.42 10.64 4.09
N PHE A 153 -8.61 10.07 4.01
CA PHE A 153 -8.82 8.79 3.34
C PHE A 153 -8.70 8.90 1.83
N LEU A 154 -8.53 7.76 1.17
CA LEU A 154 -8.61 7.68 -0.29
C LEU A 154 -9.93 8.28 -0.78
N ASP A 155 -9.86 9.07 -1.86
CA ASP A 155 -11.04 9.67 -2.47
C ASP A 155 -11.92 8.59 -3.15
N HIS A 156 -13.16 8.95 -3.43
CA HIS A 156 -14.06 8.13 -4.23
C HIS A 156 -13.47 7.87 -5.63
N PRO A 157 -13.66 6.67 -6.21
CA PRO A 157 -14.43 5.52 -5.71
C PRO A 157 -13.62 4.51 -4.87
N MET A 158 -12.37 4.81 -4.54
CA MET A 158 -11.44 3.88 -3.87
C MET A 158 -11.55 3.91 -2.35
N GLY A 159 -11.99 5.03 -1.80
CA GLY A 159 -12.34 5.18 -0.41
C GLY A 159 -13.45 6.21 -0.22
N GLU A 160 -13.61 6.63 1.02
CA GLU A 160 -14.71 7.50 1.44
C GLU A 160 -14.33 9.01 1.40
N GLY A 161 -13.05 9.34 1.23
CA GLY A 161 -12.54 10.71 1.01
C GLY A 161 -12.58 11.66 2.21
N GLN A 162 -13.09 11.24 3.37
CA GLN A 162 -13.16 12.12 4.55
C GLN A 162 -11.78 12.42 5.15
N GLN A 163 -11.73 13.55 5.85
CA GLN A 163 -10.62 13.94 6.72
C GLN A 163 -11.05 13.71 8.16
N CYS A 164 -10.22 13.00 8.93
CA CYS A 164 -10.54 12.61 10.29
C CYS A 164 -9.37 12.86 11.24
N LEU A 165 -9.68 13.24 12.48
CA LEU A 165 -8.69 13.33 13.55
C LEU A 165 -8.42 11.94 14.13
N ALA A 166 -7.18 11.49 14.05
CA ALA A 166 -6.72 10.19 14.53
C ALA A 166 -5.65 10.34 15.62
N LYS A 167 -5.69 9.48 16.64
CA LYS A 167 -4.61 9.41 17.62
C LYS A 167 -3.45 8.62 17.01
N LYS A 168 -2.21 9.13 17.17
CA LYS A 168 -0.98 8.50 16.63
C LYS A 168 -0.73 7.07 17.10
N LYS A 169 -1.37 6.64 18.19
CA LYS A 169 -1.30 5.28 18.75
C LYS A 169 -2.20 4.28 18.02
N ASP A 170 -3.22 4.78 17.33
CA ASP A 170 -4.19 3.97 16.59
C ASP A 170 -3.77 3.83 15.10
N LEU A 171 -2.59 4.34 14.75
CA LEU A 171 -2.01 4.27 13.41
C LEU A 171 -0.96 3.16 13.32
N ARG A 172 -0.99 2.43 12.21
CA ARG A 172 0.11 1.60 11.71
C ARG A 172 0.52 2.12 10.31
N PRO A 173 1.72 1.81 9.80
CA PRO A 173 2.09 2.27 8.46
C PRO A 173 1.18 1.58 7.44
N ALA A 174 0.79 2.28 6.38
CA ALA A 174 0.14 1.59 5.27
C ALA A 174 1.16 0.70 4.55
N LEU A 175 0.73 -0.47 4.11
CA LEU A 175 1.50 -1.37 3.27
C LEU A 175 0.64 -1.83 2.12
N ASP A 176 1.25 -1.92 0.94
CA ASP A 176 0.64 -2.54 -0.22
C ASP A 176 0.99 -4.02 -0.22
N TRP A 177 0.10 -4.85 -0.76
CA TRP A 177 0.37 -6.26 -0.96
C TRP A 177 0.03 -6.66 -2.39
N SER A 178 0.81 -7.57 -2.97
CA SER A 178 0.46 -8.25 -4.22
C SER A 178 0.94 -9.69 -4.18
N ILE A 179 0.32 -10.56 -4.99
CA ILE A 179 0.73 -11.97 -5.10
C ILE A 179 2.21 -12.09 -5.52
N ILE A 180 2.66 -11.22 -6.44
CA ILE A 180 4.00 -11.32 -7.03
C ILE A 180 5.07 -10.76 -6.09
N LYS A 181 4.83 -9.59 -5.49
CA LYS A 181 5.85 -8.88 -4.70
C LYS A 181 5.72 -9.09 -3.19
N GLY A 182 4.65 -9.73 -2.73
CA GLY A 182 4.29 -9.76 -1.32
C GLY A 182 4.01 -8.36 -0.79
N TRP A 183 4.37 -8.11 0.46
CA TRP A 183 4.25 -6.80 1.10
C TRP A 183 5.27 -5.81 0.54
N THR A 184 4.83 -4.58 0.31
CA THR A 184 5.67 -3.44 -0.11
C THR A 184 5.27 -2.17 0.64
N VAL A 185 6.20 -1.23 0.78
CA VAL A 185 5.94 0.05 1.44
C VAL A 185 5.58 1.11 0.39
N PRO A 186 4.38 1.73 0.46
CA PRO A 186 4.01 2.80 -0.46
C PRO A 186 4.91 4.03 -0.28
N LEU A 187 5.15 4.74 -1.38
CA LEU A 187 5.95 5.96 -1.37
C LEU A 187 5.13 7.10 -0.76
N SER A 188 5.58 7.59 0.39
CA SER A 188 5.07 8.80 1.02
C SER A 188 5.69 10.03 0.37
N ALA A 189 4.93 11.11 0.25
CA ALA A 189 5.43 12.32 -0.38
C ALA A 189 4.75 13.58 0.17
N ALA A 190 5.53 14.65 0.35
CA ALA A 190 5.04 16.00 0.58
C ALA A 190 6.06 17.04 0.13
N LYS A 191 5.58 18.20 -0.34
CA LYS A 191 6.41 19.36 -0.71
C LYS A 191 7.58 19.01 -1.66
N GLY A 192 7.33 18.12 -2.64
CA GLY A 192 8.31 17.71 -3.64
C GLY A 192 9.39 16.74 -3.14
N LYS A 193 9.29 16.25 -1.90
CA LYS A 193 10.16 15.19 -1.36
C LYS A 193 9.37 13.89 -1.22
N SER A 194 10.04 12.77 -1.42
CA SER A 194 9.48 11.43 -1.25
C SER A 194 10.32 10.59 -0.27
N TRP A 195 9.67 9.69 0.44
CA TRP A 195 10.30 8.78 1.41
C TRP A 195 9.39 7.57 1.67
N GLN A 196 9.89 6.60 2.44
CA GLN A 196 9.08 5.48 2.92
C GLN A 196 8.80 5.68 4.41
N ALA A 197 7.55 5.53 4.83
CA ALA A 197 7.16 5.67 6.25
C ALA A 197 7.62 4.48 7.11
N ALA A 198 7.92 3.35 6.47
CA ALA A 198 8.40 2.13 7.09
C ALA A 198 9.43 1.41 6.21
N HIS A 199 10.10 0.41 6.79
CA HIS A 199 10.95 -0.53 6.08
C HIS A 199 10.51 -1.96 6.40
N LEU A 200 10.48 -2.83 5.40
CA LEU A 200 10.23 -4.26 5.62
C LEU A 200 11.55 -4.96 5.95
N VAL A 201 11.58 -5.62 7.10
CA VAL A 201 12.71 -6.39 7.62
C VAL A 201 12.38 -7.86 7.44
N HIS A 202 13.24 -8.56 6.71
CA HIS A 202 13.19 -10.01 6.61
C HIS A 202 14.19 -10.55 7.63
N PRO A 203 13.76 -11.35 8.62
CA PRO A 203 14.70 -11.95 9.55
C PRO A 203 15.63 -12.88 8.77
N LYS A 204 16.94 -12.80 9.03
CA LYS A 204 17.92 -13.69 8.41
C LYS A 204 17.63 -15.13 8.86
N SER A 205 17.52 -16.06 7.92
CA SER A 205 17.62 -17.49 8.22
C SER A 205 19.01 -17.80 8.77
N ASP A 206 19.13 -18.57 9.84
CA ASP A 206 20.41 -18.91 10.52
C ASP A 206 21.35 -19.82 9.68
N VAL A 207 21.30 -19.80 8.34
CA VAL A 207 21.97 -20.79 7.48
C VAL A 207 23.34 -20.34 6.97
N GLU A 208 23.76 -19.09 7.15
CA GLU A 208 25.09 -18.65 6.69
C GLU A 208 25.84 -17.82 7.74
N GLU A 209 26.42 -18.51 8.72
CA GLU A 209 27.63 -18.01 9.42
C GLU A 209 28.43 -19.18 10.01
N ARG A 210 28.90 -20.08 9.13
CA ARG A 210 30.01 -21.01 9.43
C ARG A 210 30.94 -21.13 8.22
N SER A 211 31.86 -20.18 8.10
CA SER A 211 33.20 -20.38 7.52
C SER A 211 34.04 -19.20 8.01
N SER A 212 34.65 -19.33 9.19
CA SER A 212 35.97 -19.94 9.45
C SER A 212 36.95 -18.82 9.80
N THR A 213 36.98 -18.47 11.08
CA THR A 213 38.15 -17.88 11.74
C THR A 213 39.08 -19.01 12.15
N ASP A 214 40.33 -18.94 11.70
CA ASP A 214 41.58 -19.41 12.33
C ASP A 214 42.65 -18.47 11.69
N GLU A 215 43.17 -17.43 12.38
CA GLU A 215 44.39 -17.42 13.22
C GLU A 215 45.61 -18.10 12.53
N ASP A 216 46.85 -17.59 12.46
CA ASP A 216 47.51 -16.36 12.90
C ASP A 216 48.95 -16.32 12.29
N GLU A 217 49.50 -15.10 12.17
CA GLU A 217 50.89 -14.69 12.46
C GLU A 217 52.17 -14.96 11.61
N ALA A 218 53.02 -13.92 11.70
CA ALA A 218 54.49 -13.86 11.75
C ALA A 218 55.37 -13.40 10.55
N LEU A 219 55.77 -12.12 10.65
CA LEU A 219 57.15 -11.56 10.61
C LEU A 219 57.87 -11.25 9.27
N GLY A 220 58.37 -9.99 9.16
CA GLY A 220 59.71 -9.73 8.57
C GLY A 220 59.95 -8.45 7.75
N SER A 221 60.19 -7.32 8.42
CA SER A 221 61.24 -6.31 8.15
C SER A 221 61.46 -5.59 6.79
N SER A 222 61.17 -4.27 6.82
CA SER A 222 62.00 -3.10 6.42
C SER A 222 62.97 -3.16 5.22
N SER A 223 62.80 -2.23 4.25
CA SER A 223 63.88 -1.28 3.87
C SER A 223 63.38 -0.15 2.97
N THR A 224 63.71 1.08 3.37
CA THR A 224 63.64 2.35 2.63
C THR A 224 64.63 2.41 1.47
N VAL A 225 64.20 2.92 0.30
CA VAL A 225 65.06 3.69 -0.62
C VAL A 225 64.24 4.80 -1.30
N LYS A 226 64.62 6.05 -1.05
CA LYS A 226 64.29 7.23 -1.88
C LYS A 226 65.22 7.25 -3.09
N THR A 227 64.81 7.80 -4.24
CA THR A 227 65.53 8.86 -5.00
C THR A 227 64.78 9.23 -6.29
N HIS A 228 64.48 10.53 -6.39
CA HIS A 228 64.40 11.45 -7.54
C HIS A 228 64.45 10.93 -8.99
N SER A 229 63.59 11.50 -9.87
CA SER A 229 64.00 12.50 -10.88
C SER A 229 62.86 12.83 -11.85
N SER A 230 62.78 14.12 -12.18
CA SER A 230 62.06 14.80 -13.25
C SER A 230 62.41 14.31 -14.67
N ASP A 231 61.47 14.33 -15.62
CA ASP A 231 61.41 15.36 -16.68
C ASP A 231 60.33 15.14 -17.77
N ARG A 232 59.58 16.23 -18.00
CA ARG A 232 59.09 16.88 -19.24
C ARG A 232 58.69 16.11 -20.52
N ASN A 233 57.53 16.59 -21.03
CA ASN A 233 57.07 16.74 -22.44
C ASN A 233 56.73 15.43 -23.19
N ILE A 234 55.67 15.30 -24.01
CA ILE A 234 55.27 16.10 -25.17
C ILE A 234 53.76 15.90 -25.48
N VAL A 235 53.18 16.97 -26.03
CA VAL A 235 51.87 17.18 -26.63
C VAL A 235 51.47 16.15 -27.72
N SER A 236 50.20 15.75 -27.75
CA SER A 236 49.46 15.60 -29.02
C SER A 236 47.99 16.00 -28.88
N LYS A 237 47.62 17.07 -29.59
CA LYS A 237 46.26 17.52 -29.89
C LYS A 237 45.69 16.70 -31.04
N LEU A 238 44.42 16.33 -30.97
CA LEU A 238 43.46 16.34 -32.09
C LEU A 238 42.05 16.23 -31.46
N ARG A 239 41.26 17.31 -31.34
CA ARG A 239 40.59 18.17 -32.33
C ARG A 239 39.21 17.63 -32.76
N ASN A 240 38.21 18.44 -32.41
CA ASN A 240 36.89 18.65 -33.03
C ASN A 240 35.81 17.57 -32.82
N GLN A 241 34.52 17.88 -32.65
CA GLN A 241 33.78 19.09 -33.04
C GLN A 241 32.48 19.23 -32.22
N ARG A 242 32.14 20.48 -31.89
CA ARG A 242 30.82 20.95 -31.46
C ARG A 242 29.83 20.89 -32.63
N MET A 243 28.54 20.76 -32.33
CA MET A 243 27.52 21.69 -32.84
C MET A 243 26.54 22.00 -31.71
N ALA A 244 26.42 23.28 -31.40
CA ALA A 244 25.37 23.92 -30.64
C ALA A 244 24.88 25.08 -31.51
N THR A 245 23.57 25.34 -31.50
CA THR A 245 22.98 26.70 -31.50
C THR A 245 21.46 26.55 -31.31
N HIS A 246 20.87 27.05 -30.22
CA HIS A 246 20.48 28.46 -29.95
C HIS A 246 19.26 28.88 -30.79
N GLU A 247 18.25 29.63 -30.32
CA GLU A 247 17.86 30.19 -29.03
C GLU A 247 16.57 31.00 -29.27
N SER A 248 15.76 31.22 -28.21
CA SER A 248 15.01 32.46 -27.91
C SER A 248 13.85 32.89 -28.85
N SER A 249 12.70 33.44 -28.43
CA SER A 249 12.42 34.39 -27.34
C SER A 249 10.91 34.45 -27.02
N ASP A 250 10.60 34.80 -25.76
CA ASP A 250 9.33 35.09 -25.07
C ASP A 250 8.65 36.42 -25.53
N PRO A 251 7.65 37.05 -24.86
CA PRO A 251 6.35 36.65 -24.22
C PRO A 251 5.14 37.47 -24.78
N SER A 252 3.89 37.17 -24.35
CA SER A 252 2.90 38.18 -23.85
C SER A 252 1.44 37.69 -23.68
N ARG A 253 0.95 37.80 -22.43
CA ARG A 253 -0.38 38.28 -21.96
C ARG A 253 -1.69 37.85 -22.67
N ARG A 254 -2.60 37.24 -21.89
CA ARG A 254 -3.93 37.82 -21.60
C ARG A 254 -4.57 37.25 -20.33
N ARG A 255 -4.99 38.17 -19.45
CA ARG A 255 -5.92 37.98 -18.33
C ARG A 255 -7.35 37.90 -18.87
N THR A 256 -8.21 37.11 -18.23
CA THR A 256 -9.59 37.51 -17.91
C THR A 256 -10.07 36.81 -16.63
N ARG A 257 -10.64 37.62 -15.73
CA ARG A 257 -11.43 37.24 -14.56
C ARG A 257 -12.79 36.70 -15.01
N SER A 258 -13.38 35.80 -14.24
CA SER A 258 -14.81 35.89 -13.92
C SER A 258 -15.09 35.22 -12.58
N SER A 259 -15.85 35.93 -11.76
CA SER A 259 -16.37 35.59 -10.43
C SER A 259 -17.88 35.33 -10.54
N CYS A 260 -18.43 34.41 -9.75
CA CYS A 260 -19.66 34.58 -8.96
C CYS A 260 -20.03 33.24 -8.27
N GLY A 261 -20.35 33.31 -6.97
CA GLY A 261 -21.07 32.27 -6.23
C GLY A 261 -22.60 32.49 -6.29
N PRO A 262 -23.38 32.14 -5.26
CA PRO A 262 -24.01 30.82 -5.07
C PRO A 262 -25.55 30.89 -4.91
N LEU A 263 -26.31 29.82 -5.22
CA LEU A 263 -27.73 29.65 -4.82
C LEU A 263 -28.15 28.14 -4.72
N ILE A 264 -28.41 27.66 -3.49
CA ILE A 264 -29.67 27.10 -2.91
C ILE A 264 -30.72 26.55 -3.93
N SER A 265 -31.42 25.41 -3.85
CA SER A 265 -31.51 24.20 -2.98
C SER A 265 -32.30 23.10 -3.78
N PRO A 266 -33.03 22.14 -3.18
CA PRO A 266 -32.86 20.70 -3.39
C PRO A 266 -33.86 20.06 -4.37
N SER A 267 -33.47 18.99 -5.04
CA SER A 267 -34.40 18.10 -5.75
C SER A 267 -34.15 16.65 -5.31
N GLU A 268 -35.17 16.07 -4.68
CA GLU A 268 -35.29 14.63 -4.44
C GLU A 268 -35.11 13.86 -5.75
N PRO A 269 -34.46 12.68 -5.76
CA PRO A 269 -34.66 11.72 -6.82
C PRO A 269 -35.64 10.63 -6.37
N ALA A 270 -36.66 10.50 -7.22
CA ALA A 270 -37.67 9.46 -7.21
C ALA A 270 -37.07 8.04 -7.27
N THR A 271 -37.78 7.13 -6.62
CA THR A 271 -37.58 5.69 -6.63
C THR A 271 -37.67 5.14 -8.05
N VAL A 272 -36.56 4.63 -8.57
CA VAL A 272 -36.52 3.80 -9.79
C VAL A 272 -35.80 2.49 -9.43
N GLU A 273 -36.57 1.42 -9.31
CA GLU A 273 -36.09 0.04 -9.24
C GLU A 273 -35.65 -0.42 -10.64
N PRO A 274 -34.43 -0.96 -10.82
CA PRO A 274 -34.11 -1.77 -11.98
C PRO A 274 -34.12 -3.26 -11.60
N ASN A 275 -35.04 -3.98 -12.23
CA ASN A 275 -35.02 -5.44 -12.30
C ASN A 275 -33.80 -5.92 -13.11
N GLY A 276 -33.10 -6.93 -12.59
CA GLY A 276 -32.28 -7.86 -13.38
C GLY A 276 -30.78 -7.83 -13.14
N SER A 277 -30.23 -9.00 -12.76
CA SER A 277 -28.82 -9.36 -12.68
C SER A 277 -28.04 -8.92 -11.41
N GLY A 278 -28.27 -9.64 -10.31
CA GLY A 278 -27.18 -10.08 -9.43
C GLY A 278 -26.33 -9.03 -8.72
N SER A 279 -26.86 -7.86 -8.37
CA SER A 279 -26.19 -6.95 -7.43
C SER A 279 -26.36 -7.51 -6.01
N ARG A 280 -25.34 -8.23 -5.52
CA ARG A 280 -25.28 -8.65 -4.11
C ARG A 280 -25.19 -7.38 -3.28
N ARG A 281 -26.32 -6.99 -2.66
CA ARG A 281 -26.37 -5.98 -1.60
C ARG A 281 -25.62 -6.57 -0.40
N TYR A 282 -24.42 -6.10 -0.14
CA TYR A 282 -23.63 -6.54 1.02
C TYR A 282 -24.27 -6.03 2.31
N PRO A 283 -24.36 -6.85 3.37
CA PRO A 283 -25.13 -6.49 4.55
C PRO A 283 -24.24 -5.96 5.68
N PHE A 284 -23.42 -4.92 5.52
CA PHE A 284 -22.89 -4.19 6.70
C PHE A 284 -24.03 -3.40 7.37
N ARG A 285 -24.95 -4.09 8.05
CA ARG A 285 -26.24 -3.52 8.50
C ARG A 285 -26.31 -3.22 9.98
N VAL A 286 -25.34 -3.59 10.81
CA VAL A 286 -25.54 -3.50 12.26
C VAL A 286 -24.91 -2.25 12.91
N ARG A 287 -23.94 -1.56 12.28
CA ARG A 287 -23.30 -0.36 12.86
C ARG A 287 -23.61 0.99 12.21
N ARG A 288 -24.53 1.07 11.23
CA ARG A 288 -24.98 2.37 10.70
C ARG A 288 -25.67 3.24 11.77
N ASN A 289 -26.42 2.61 12.68
CA ASN A 289 -27.23 3.34 13.67
C ASN A 289 -26.42 4.06 14.77
N ALA A 290 -25.14 3.73 14.96
CA ALA A 290 -24.27 4.46 15.90
C ALA A 290 -23.60 5.69 15.26
N ALA A 291 -23.60 5.79 13.92
CA ALA A 291 -22.90 6.85 13.18
C ALA A 291 -23.70 8.17 13.07
N GLU A 292 -24.99 8.17 13.39
CA GLU A 292 -25.81 9.39 13.43
C GLU A 292 -25.83 10.08 14.80
N GLN A 293 -25.35 9.41 15.86
CA GLN A 293 -25.42 9.94 17.23
C GLN A 293 -24.11 10.55 17.77
N GLN A 294 -23.03 10.56 16.98
CA GLN A 294 -21.73 11.14 17.40
C GLN A 294 -21.07 12.01 16.33
N ARG A 295 -21.86 12.67 15.48
CA ARG A 295 -21.37 13.79 14.65
C ARG A 295 -21.35 15.09 15.44
#